data_AF-A0A1M6VE55-F1
#
_entry.id   AF-A0A1M6VE55-F1
#
_cell.length_a   1.000
_cell.length_b   1.000
_cell.length_c   1.000
_cell.angle_alpha   90.00
_cell.angle_beta   90.00
_cell.angle_gamma   90.00
#
_symmetry.space_group_name_H-M   'P 1'
#
loop_
_entity.id
_entity.type
_entity.pdbx_description
1 polymer ?
#
loop_
_entity_poly.entity_id
_entity_poly.type
_entity_poly.pdbx_seq_one_letter_code
_entity_poly.pdbx_strand_id
1 'polypeptide(L)'
;MPKELIDDELWSLIEPLLPARAPRNRQYAGRKPTPDRAVLTGIVFVLRSGIAWNLLPQEMGCGSGTACWRRLVAWQKAGVWQRIHETLL
;
A
#
# COMPACT_ATOMS: atom_id res chain seq x y z
N MET A 1 17.65 -8.31 13.30
CA MET A 1 16.81 -8.39 12.08
C MET A 1 16.35 -6.98 11.76
N PRO A 2 16.45 -6.51 10.49
CA PRO A 2 15.85 -5.23 10.12
C PRO A 2 14.34 -5.30 10.43
N LYS A 3 13.83 -4.31 11.16
CA LYS A 3 12.40 -4.24 11.48
C LYS A 3 11.64 -4.06 10.16
N GLU A 4 10.72 -4.97 9.86
CA GLU A 4 9.82 -4.79 8.73
C GLU A 4 9.09 -3.45 8.87
N LEU A 5 8.97 -2.72 7.76
CA LEU A 5 8.36 -1.40 7.78
C LEU A 5 6.89 -1.46 8.21
N ILE A 6 6.21 -2.54 7.82
CA ILE A 6 4.83 -2.88 8.17
C ILE A 6 4.86 -4.33 8.66
N ASP A 7 4.99 -4.50 9.97
CA ASP A 7 4.96 -5.81 10.64
C ASP A 7 3.52 -6.35 10.75
N ASP A 8 3.38 -7.60 11.22
CA ASP A 8 2.09 -8.29 11.29
C ASP A 8 1.12 -7.61 12.26
N GLU A 9 1.64 -7.08 13.37
CA GLU A 9 0.84 -6.37 14.38
C GLU A 9 0.26 -5.09 13.78
N LEU A 10 1.10 -4.24 13.19
CA LEU A 10 0.65 -3.02 12.53
C LEU A 10 -0.29 -3.34 11.36
N TRP A 11 0.00 -4.39 10.60
CA TRP A 11 -0.86 -4.81 9.50
C TRP A 11 -2.24 -5.23 9.98
N SER A 12 -2.34 -5.96 11.09
CA SER A 12 -3.62 -6.41 11.65
C SER A 12 -4.55 -5.25 12.03
N LEU A 13 -3.99 -4.10 12.40
CA LEU A 13 -4.73 -2.87 12.71
C LEU A 13 -5.15 -2.11 11.45
N ILE A 14 -4.31 -2.11 10.40
CA ILE A 14 -4.54 -1.33 9.19
C ILE A 14 -5.45 -2.04 8.20
N GLU A 15 -5.29 -3.36 8.03
CA GLU A 15 -6.02 -4.15 7.03
C GLU A 15 -7.55 -3.94 7.07
N PRO A 16 -8.22 -3.92 8.24
CA PRO A 16 -9.66 -3.71 8.33
C PRO A 16 -10.12 -2.30 7.91
N LEU A 17 -9.22 -1.32 7.90
CA LEU A 17 -9.51 0.07 7.54
C LEU A 17 -9.52 0.27 6.02
N LEU A 18 -8.96 -0.67 5.26
CA LEU A 18 -8.86 -0.55 3.82
C LEU A 18 -10.21 -0.79 3.15
N PRO A 19 -10.54 -0.03 2.07
CA PRO A 19 -11.76 -0.26 1.32
C PRO A 19 -11.72 -1.64 0.65
N ALA A 20 -12.88 -2.31 0.60
CA ALA A 20 -13.03 -3.56 -0.12
C ALA A 20 -12.56 -3.42 -1.57
N ARG A 21 -11.75 -4.37 -2.04
CA ARG A 21 -11.28 -4.39 -3.42
C ARG A 21 -12.46 -4.61 -4.36
N ALA A 22 -12.55 -3.79 -5.39
CA ALA A 22 -13.53 -3.99 -6.46
C ALA A 22 -13.37 -5.39 -7.07
N PRO A 23 -14.48 -6.07 -7.40
CA PRO A 23 -14.44 -7.40 -7.99
C PRO A 23 -13.69 -7.38 -9.32
N ARG A 24 -12.81 -8.36 -9.53
CA ARG A 24 -12.12 -8.54 -10.81
C ARG A 24 -13.05 -9.17 -11.82
N ASN A 25 -13.09 -8.61 -13.03
CA ASN A 25 -13.60 -9.33 -14.18
C ASN A 25 -12.71 -10.55 -14.44
N ARG A 26 -13.27 -11.75 -14.24
CA ARG A 26 -12.54 -13.03 -14.36
C ARG A 26 -12.23 -13.40 -15.81
N GLN A 27 -12.97 -12.87 -16.79
CA GLN A 27 -12.77 -13.16 -18.22
C GLN A 27 -11.58 -12.40 -18.83
N TYR A 28 -11.25 -11.22 -18.32
CA TYR A 28 -10.11 -10.40 -18.80
C TYR A 28 -9.12 -10.11 -17.67
N ALA A 29 -8.80 -11.15 -16.91
CA ALA A 29 -7.94 -11.05 -15.75
C ALA A 29 -6.46 -10.91 -16.17
N GLY A 30 -5.99 -9.67 -16.33
CA GLY A 30 -4.57 -9.35 -16.46
C GLY A 30 -3.74 -9.70 -15.21
N ARG A 31 -2.54 -9.11 -15.09
CA ARG A 31 -1.63 -9.34 -13.93
C ARG A 31 -2.37 -9.21 -12.60
N LYS A 32 -2.12 -10.14 -11.68
CA LYS A 32 -2.69 -10.09 -10.32
C LYS A 32 -2.33 -8.75 -9.65
N PRO A 33 -3.27 -8.06 -8.99
CA PRO A 33 -2.97 -6.84 -8.26
C PRO A 33 -1.94 -7.09 -7.16
N THR A 34 -1.03 -6.15 -6.95
CA THR A 34 -0.11 -6.16 -5.81
C THR A 34 -0.91 -6.21 -4.49
N PRO A 35 -0.52 -7.04 -3.50
CA PRO A 35 -1.15 -7.07 -2.18
C PRO A 35 -1.16 -5.71 -1.48
N ASP A 36 -2.17 -5.42 -0.67
CA ASP A 36 -2.33 -4.10 -0.06
C ASP A 36 -1.21 -3.78 0.94
N ARG A 37 -0.76 -4.76 1.73
CA ARG A 37 0.41 -4.62 2.60
C ARG A 37 1.66 -4.23 1.83
N ALA A 38 1.92 -4.91 0.71
CA ALA A 38 3.07 -4.60 -0.13
C ALA A 38 2.99 -3.19 -0.74
N VAL A 39 1.79 -2.76 -1.15
CA VAL A 39 1.60 -1.38 -1.63
C VAL A 39 1.80 -0.36 -0.51
N LEU A 40 1.29 -0.62 0.70
CA LEU A 40 1.50 0.24 1.87
C LEU A 40 2.99 0.34 2.22
N THR A 41 3.71 -0.79 2.23
CA THR A 41 5.16 -0.81 2.43
C THR A 41 5.89 0.04 1.40
N GLY A 42 5.53 -0.05 0.11
CA GLY A 42 6.10 0.78 -0.95
C GLY A 42 5.81 2.28 -0.76
N ILE A 43 4.58 2.64 -0.36
CA ILE A 43 4.21 4.02 -0.06
C ILE A 43 5.06 4.57 1.08
N VAL A 44 5.09 3.89 2.24
CA VAL A 44 5.81 4.37 3.42
C VAL A 44 7.32 4.42 3.14
N PHE A 45 7.86 3.48 2.37
CA PHE A 45 9.27 3.50 1.97
C PHE A 45 9.62 4.75 1.16
N VAL A 46 8.82 5.08 0.12
CA VAL A 46 9.04 6.28 -0.69
C VAL A 46 8.90 7.55 0.15
N LEU A 47 7.87 7.64 0.98
CA LEU A 47 7.65 8.80 1.84
C LEU A 47 8.76 9.00 2.87
N ARG A 48 9.32 7.91 3.43
CA ARG A 48 10.41 7.97 4.40
C ARG A 48 11.76 8.28 3.77
N SER A 49 12.02 7.75 2.57
CA SER A 49 13.31 7.91 1.88
C SER A 49 13.39 9.18 1.03
N GLY A 50 12.24 9.76 0.64
CA GLY A 50 12.16 10.94 -0.21
C GLY A 50 12.54 10.70 -1.67
N ILE A 51 12.70 9.44 -2.09
CA ILE A 51 13.03 9.10 -3.48
C ILE A 51 11.86 9.40 -4.41
N ALA A 52 12.16 9.58 -5.69
CA ALA A 52 11.11 9.65 -6.71
C ALA A 52 10.37 8.29 -6.83
N TRP A 53 9.06 8.32 -7.08
CA TRP A 53 8.25 7.10 -7.19
C TRP A 53 8.77 6.10 -8.23
N ASN A 54 9.28 6.57 -9.36
CA ASN A 54 9.87 5.72 -10.40
C ASN A 54 11.17 5.03 -9.98
N LEU A 55 11.79 5.46 -8.88
CA LEU A 55 12.98 4.84 -8.29
C LEU A 55 12.66 3.84 -7.17
N LEU A 56 11.38 3.54 -6.91
CA LEU A 56 11.01 2.49 -5.96
C LEU A 56 11.66 1.15 -6.39
N PRO A 57 12.49 0.52 -5.54
CA PRO A 57 13.18 -0.70 -5.89
C PRO A 57 12.22 -1.87 -6.16
N GLN A 58 12.43 -2.58 -7.26
CA GLN A 58 11.53 -3.67 -7.69
C GLN A 58 11.68 -4.92 -6.82
N GLU A 59 12.87 -5.14 -6.25
CA GLU A 59 13.21 -6.24 -5.35
C GLU A 59 12.35 -6.25 -4.07
N MET A 60 11.75 -5.12 -3.70
CA MET A 60 10.83 -5.04 -2.56
C MET A 60 9.47 -5.70 -2.82
N GLY A 61 9.15 -6.09 -4.05
CA GLY A 61 7.87 -6.72 -4.38
C GLY A 61 6.63 -5.83 -4.19
N CYS A 62 6.83 -4.52 -4.01
CA CYS A 62 5.77 -3.54 -3.73
C CYS A 62 5.00 -3.08 -4.98
N GLY A 63 5.32 -3.66 -6.16
CA GLY A 63 4.83 -3.18 -7.45
C GLY A 63 5.58 -1.93 -7.92
N SER A 64 5.03 -1.23 -8.91
CA SER A 64 5.64 0.02 -9.39
C SER A 64 5.29 1.19 -8.47
N GLY A 65 6.17 2.19 -8.41
CA GLY A 65 5.85 3.41 -7.68
C GLY A 65 4.60 4.13 -8.21
N THR A 66 4.32 4.04 -9.51
CA THR A 66 3.05 4.55 -10.08
C THR A 66 1.83 3.83 -9.49
N ALA A 67 1.91 2.52 -9.26
CA ALA A 67 0.84 1.77 -8.60
C ALA A 67 0.67 2.20 -7.13
N CYS A 68 1.80 2.42 -6.44
CA CYS A 68 1.80 2.93 -5.07
C CYS A 68 1.19 4.34 -4.98
N TRP A 69 1.62 5.27 -5.83
CA TRP A 69 1.06 6.62 -5.91
C TRP A 69 -0.45 6.62 -6.18
N ARG A 70 -0.90 5.84 -7.18
CA ARG A 70 -2.34 5.71 -7.47
C ARG A 70 -3.12 5.20 -6.26
N ARG A 71 -2.54 4.26 -5.50
CA ARG A 71 -3.17 3.76 -4.29
C ARG A 71 -3.18 4.79 -3.16
N LEU A 72 -2.08 5.52 -2.97
CA LEU A 72 -1.98 6.63 -2.01
C LEU A 72 -3.14 7.63 -2.20
N VAL A 73 -3.34 8.07 -3.45
CA VAL A 73 -4.42 8.99 -3.81
C VAL A 73 -5.81 8.36 -3.62
N ALA A 74 -6.00 7.10 -4.02
CA ALA A 74 -7.28 6.40 -3.84
C ALA A 74 -7.65 6.25 -2.36
N TRP A 75 -6.69 5.88 -1.53
CA TRP A 75 -6.85 5.74 -0.08
C TRP A 75 -7.06 7.10 0.62
N GLN A 76 -6.44 8.17 0.12
CA GLN A 76 -6.75 9.54 0.58
C GLN A 76 -8.21 9.90 0.31
N LYS A 77 -8.70 9.67 -0.90
CA LYS A 77 -10.10 9.94 -1.26
C LYS A 77 -11.08 9.09 -0.46
N ALA A 78 -10.68 7.88 -0.06
CA ALA A 78 -11.46 6.99 0.77
C ALA A 78 -11.30 7.24 2.29
N GLY A 79 -10.57 8.28 2.72
CA GLY A 79 -10.36 8.59 4.13
C GLY A 79 -9.58 7.51 4.91
N VAL A 80 -8.80 6.67 4.23
CA VAL A 80 -8.02 5.59 4.86
C VAL A 80 -6.95 6.17 5.78
N TRP A 81 -6.21 7.18 5.31
CA TRP A 81 -5.11 7.76 6.08
C TRP A 81 -5.56 8.43 7.37
N GLN A 82 -6.73 9.08 7.33
CA GLN A 82 -7.35 9.64 8.53
C GLN A 82 -7.71 8.54 9.53
N ARG A 83 -8.36 7.46 9.09
CA ARG A 83 -8.70 6.32 9.96
C ARG A 83 -7.46 5.64 10.55
N ILE A 84 -6.39 5.51 9.78
CA ILE A 84 -5.11 5.00 10.26
C ILE A 84 -4.56 5.92 11.35
N HIS A 85 -4.56 7.24 11.13
CA HIS A 85 -4.10 8.21 12.13
C HIS A 85 -4.90 8.10 13.43
N GLU A 86 -6.23 8.05 13.37
CA GLU A 86 -7.12 7.92 14.54
C GLU A 86 -6.98 6.58 15.27
N THR A 87 -6.51 5.53 14.59
CA THR A 87 -6.32 4.21 15.21
C THR A 87 -4.96 4.08 15.91
N LEU A 88 -3.94 4.80 15.42
CA LEU A 88 -2.56 4.66 15.88
C LEU A 88 -2.10 5.78 16.83
N LEU A 89 -2.84 6.89 16.94
CA LEU A 89 -2.52 8.09 17.73
C LEU A 89 -3.75 8.61 18.47
#